data_AF-A0A1G0S3B0-F1
#
_entry.id   AF-A0A1G0S3B0-F1
#
_cell.length_a   1.000
_cell.length_b   1.000
_cell.length_c   1.000
_cell.angle_alpha   90.00
_cell.angle_beta   90.00
_cell.angle_gamma   90.00
#
_symmetry.space_group_name_H-M   'P 1'
#
loop_
_entity.id
_entity.type
_entity.pdbx_description
1 polymer ?
#
loop_
_entity_poly.entity_id
_entity_poly.type
_entity_poly.pdbx_seq_one_letter_code
_entity_poly.pdbx_strand_id
1 'polypeptide(L)'
;MEEVIIQSKVDEINRKIDIILEEIELQKQHRRMMEDLKDDLYRVGKDLYETAIVELEEVHDELKTGDILHLGKKLLRNVNNLSKAFDQMESTRDFLRDISPLVRESILDLMKKLDEFDRKGYFQFAKELQKATDNVVTSFTPDDVKHLGDNIVTILETIKNLTQPDMLHAINNAVTVYKNIDIKVDEKVSLFSLLKELNSPEAKRGLAVGLKFLKNLASLE
;
A
#
# COMPACT_ATOMS: atom_id res chain seq x y z
N MET A 1 71.27 -14.72 26.00
CA MET A 1 70.10 -14.09 25.33
C MET A 1 69.47 -15.02 24.30
N GLU A 2 70.24 -15.74 23.47
CA GLU A 2 69.69 -16.71 22.51
C GLU A 2 68.91 -17.87 23.16
N GLU A 3 69.38 -18.43 24.27
CA GLU A 3 68.71 -19.53 24.97
C GLU A 3 67.28 -19.18 25.43
N VAL A 4 67.10 -17.97 25.97
CA VAL A 4 65.80 -17.46 26.44
C VAL A 4 64.83 -17.28 25.27
N ILE A 5 65.34 -16.83 24.12
CA ILE A 5 64.53 -16.66 22.89
C ILE A 5 64.12 -18.04 22.33
N ILE A 6 65.00 -19.04 22.41
CA ILE A 6 64.68 -20.41 21.97
C ILE A 6 63.62 -21.03 22.88
N GLN A 7 63.75 -20.92 24.21
CA GLN A 7 62.73 -21.40 25.15
C GLN A 7 61.37 -20.74 24.94
N SER A 8 61.34 -19.42 24.76
CA SER A 8 60.10 -18.70 24.46
C SER A 8 59.43 -19.18 23.16
N LYS A 9 60.21 -19.53 22.13
CA LYS A 9 59.67 -20.08 20.87
C LYS A 9 59.16 -21.51 21.04
N VAL A 10 59.83 -22.33 21.83
CA VAL A 10 59.38 -23.69 22.16
C VAL A 10 58.06 -23.64 22.94
N ASP A 11 57.93 -22.73 23.91
CA ASP A 11 56.69 -22.56 24.68
C ASP A 11 55.53 -22.06 23.81
N GLU A 12 55.80 -21.20 22.83
CA GLU A 12 54.79 -20.75 21.87
C GLU A 12 54.35 -21.89 20.94
N ILE A 13 55.28 -22.73 20.49
CA ILE A 13 54.99 -23.92 19.69
C ILE A 13 54.15 -24.92 20.49
N ASN A 14 54.49 -25.18 21.75
CA ASN A 14 53.72 -26.09 22.60
C ASN A 14 52.28 -25.63 22.76
N ARG A 15 52.03 -24.33 23.00
CA ARG A 15 50.66 -23.79 23.06
C ARG A 15 49.91 -23.96 21.74
N LYS A 16 50.57 -23.77 20.60
CA LYS A 16 49.96 -23.98 19.28
C LYS A 16 49.65 -25.45 19.04
N ILE A 17 50.51 -26.35 19.48
CA ILE A 17 50.29 -27.80 19.43
C ILE A 17 49.10 -28.18 20.32
N ASP A 18 48.99 -27.63 21.52
CA ASP A 18 47.86 -27.90 22.42
C ASP A 18 46.52 -27.49 21.80
N ILE A 19 46.45 -26.31 21.18
CA ILE A 19 45.26 -25.83 20.45
C ILE A 19 44.92 -26.77 19.27
N ILE A 20 45.94 -27.21 18.52
CA ILE A 20 45.75 -28.14 17.40
C ILE A 20 45.28 -29.52 17.91
N LEU A 21 45.82 -29.99 19.04
CA LEU A 21 45.43 -31.26 19.65
C LEU A 21 43.97 -31.23 20.12
N GLU A 22 43.53 -30.13 20.72
CA GLU A 22 42.13 -29.92 21.11
C GLU A 22 41.19 -29.95 19.89
N GLU A 23 41.57 -29.28 18.81
CA GLU A 23 40.81 -29.30 17.55
C GLU A 23 40.77 -30.70 16.92
N ILE A 24 41.88 -31.46 16.98
CA ILE A 24 41.94 -32.84 16.50
C ILE A 24 41.04 -33.77 17.35
N GLU A 25 40.96 -33.54 18.66
CA GLU A 25 40.08 -34.28 19.58
C GLU A 25 38.61 -34.05 19.19
N LEU A 26 38.21 -32.79 18.98
CA LEU A 26 36.87 -32.41 18.52
C LEU A 26 36.54 -33.02 17.15
N GLN A 27 37.49 -32.98 16.21
CA GLN A 27 37.31 -33.64 14.91
C GLN A 27 37.18 -35.16 15.02
N LYS A 28 37.89 -35.82 15.94
CA LYS A 28 37.75 -37.26 16.19
C LYS A 28 36.37 -37.60 16.78
N GLN A 29 35.83 -36.75 17.65
CA GLN A 29 34.49 -36.93 18.19
C GLN A 29 33.43 -36.78 17.09
N HIS A 30 33.57 -35.76 16.23
CA HIS A 30 32.68 -35.57 15.09
C HIS A 30 32.72 -36.76 14.10
N ARG A 31 33.92 -37.31 13.84
CA ARG A 31 34.06 -38.54 13.02
C ARG A 31 33.32 -39.74 13.62
N ARG A 32 33.43 -39.95 14.93
CA ARG A 32 32.74 -41.03 15.64
C ARG A 32 31.22 -40.85 15.62
N MET A 33 30.74 -39.63 15.86
CA MET A 33 29.31 -39.32 15.77
C MET A 33 28.75 -39.54 14.36
N MET A 34 29.57 -39.28 13.32
CA MET A 34 29.20 -39.56 11.93
C MET A 34 29.21 -41.07 11.62
N GLU A 35 30.10 -41.86 12.23
CA GLU A 35 30.08 -43.32 12.16
C GLU A 35 28.84 -43.91 12.85
N ASP A 36 28.51 -43.44 14.05
CA ASP A 36 27.31 -43.86 14.78
C ASP A 36 26.03 -43.49 14.02
N LEU A 37 25.95 -42.26 13.48
CA LEU A 37 24.83 -41.83 12.64
C LEU A 37 24.71 -42.69 11.38
N LYS A 38 25.82 -43.07 10.77
CA LYS A 38 25.83 -43.96 9.60
C LYS A 38 25.31 -45.35 9.96
N ASP A 39 25.71 -45.89 11.10
CA ASP A 39 25.25 -47.21 11.58
C ASP A 39 23.76 -47.18 11.95
N ASP A 40 23.28 -46.09 12.55
CA ASP A 40 21.86 -45.90 12.87
C ASP A 40 21.01 -45.66 11.62
N LEU A 41 21.51 -44.88 10.66
CA LEU A 41 20.87 -44.74 9.34
C LEU A 41 20.81 -46.05 8.58
N TYR A 42 21.83 -46.90 8.68
CA TYR A 42 21.84 -48.22 8.08
C TYR A 42 20.77 -49.13 8.71
N ARG A 43 20.62 -49.09 10.03
CA ARG A 43 19.62 -49.86 10.78
C ARG A 43 18.20 -49.41 10.46
N VAL A 44 17.92 -48.12 10.61
CA VAL A 44 16.60 -47.53 10.30
C VAL A 44 16.28 -47.69 8.82
N GLY A 45 17.26 -47.54 7.94
CA GLY A 45 17.10 -47.76 6.50
C GLY A 45 16.74 -49.20 6.15
N LYS A 46 17.28 -50.19 6.87
CA LYS A 46 16.93 -51.60 6.72
C LYS A 46 15.50 -51.87 7.18
N ASP A 47 15.12 -51.35 8.36
CA ASP A 47 13.78 -51.55 8.92
C ASP A 47 12.70 -50.85 8.08
N LEU A 48 12.99 -49.64 7.57
CA LEU A 48 12.12 -48.93 6.63
C LEU A 48 12.01 -49.64 5.29
N TYR A 49 13.08 -50.25 4.79
CA TYR A 49 13.05 -51.03 3.55
C TYR A 49 12.21 -52.29 3.70
N GLU A 50 12.36 -53.03 4.81
CA GLU A 50 11.56 -54.22 5.11
C GLU A 50 10.07 -53.86 5.30
N THR A 51 9.77 -52.77 6.01
CA THR A 51 8.40 -52.29 6.22
C THR A 51 7.77 -51.76 4.92
N ALA A 52 8.53 -51.00 4.13
CA ALA A 52 8.07 -50.50 2.84
C ALA A 52 7.75 -51.64 1.88
N ILE A 53 8.53 -52.72 1.85
CA ILE A 53 8.22 -53.90 1.02
C ILE A 53 6.90 -54.55 1.41
N VAL A 54 6.59 -54.63 2.70
CA VAL A 54 5.33 -55.20 3.21
C VAL A 54 4.13 -54.31 2.90
N GLU A 55 4.27 -52.99 3.07
CA GLU A 55 3.20 -52.00 2.82
C GLU A 55 3.03 -51.66 1.33
N LEU A 56 4.07 -51.82 0.50
CA LEU A 56 4.03 -51.60 -0.96
C LEU A 56 3.41 -52.78 -1.73
N GLU A 57 3.13 -53.90 -1.07
CA GLU A 57 2.36 -54.99 -1.66
C GLU A 57 0.91 -54.55 -1.96
N GLU A 58 0.39 -53.53 -1.25
CA GLU A 58 -0.92 -52.89 -1.54
C GLU A 58 -0.88 -51.84 -2.67
N VAL A 59 0.30 -51.38 -3.11
CA VAL A 59 0.47 -50.29 -4.12
C VAL A 59 1.18 -50.79 -5.40
N HIS A 60 1.13 -52.11 -5.64
CA HIS A 60 1.97 -52.84 -6.60
C HIS A 60 1.95 -52.32 -8.05
N ASP A 61 0.90 -51.60 -8.47
CA ASP A 61 0.73 -51.19 -9.87
C ASP A 61 1.53 -49.93 -10.27
N GLU A 62 2.01 -49.10 -9.33
CA GLU A 62 2.65 -47.81 -9.65
C GLU A 62 4.09 -47.63 -9.14
N LEU A 63 4.56 -48.46 -8.19
CA LEU A 63 5.87 -48.29 -7.55
C LEU A 63 6.75 -49.53 -7.70
N LYS A 64 7.80 -49.44 -8.51
CA LYS A 64 8.80 -50.52 -8.62
C LYS A 64 9.79 -50.41 -7.47
N THR A 65 10.22 -51.54 -6.92
CA THR A 65 11.23 -51.62 -5.84
C THR A 65 12.54 -50.85 -6.18
N GLY A 66 12.85 -50.68 -7.47
CA GLY A 66 14.00 -49.89 -7.94
C GLY A 66 13.84 -48.38 -7.78
N ASP A 67 12.61 -47.86 -7.75
CA ASP A 67 12.32 -46.42 -7.70
C ASP A 67 12.66 -45.83 -6.33
N ILE A 68 12.50 -46.60 -5.25
CA ILE A 68 12.88 -46.20 -3.89
C ILE A 68 14.40 -46.12 -3.74
N LEU A 69 15.14 -47.09 -4.27
CA LEU A 69 16.61 -47.05 -4.29
C LEU A 69 17.13 -45.89 -5.17
N HIS A 70 16.43 -45.57 -6.25
CA HIS A 70 16.77 -44.44 -7.10
C HIS A 70 16.51 -43.10 -6.41
N LEU A 71 15.38 -42.97 -5.70
CA LEU A 71 15.07 -41.83 -4.84
C LEU A 71 16.10 -41.65 -3.73
N GLY A 72 16.45 -42.74 -3.02
CA GLY A 72 17.50 -42.72 -2.00
C GLY A 72 18.85 -42.27 -2.55
N LYS A 73 19.27 -42.80 -3.71
CA LYS A 73 20.48 -42.32 -4.40
C LYS A 73 20.39 -40.84 -4.80
N LYS A 74 19.23 -40.38 -5.27
CA LYS A 74 19.02 -38.99 -5.70
C LYS A 74 19.05 -38.03 -4.50
N LEU A 75 18.52 -38.44 -3.35
CA LEU A 75 18.62 -37.71 -2.09
C LEU A 75 20.07 -37.65 -1.60
N LEU A 76 20.76 -38.79 -1.52
CA LEU A 76 22.17 -38.86 -1.11
C LEU A 76 23.09 -38.02 -2.02
N ARG A 77 22.86 -38.06 -3.34
CA ARG A 77 23.63 -37.25 -4.31
C ARG A 77 23.35 -35.75 -4.17
N ASN A 78 22.20 -35.38 -3.63
CA ASN A 78 21.78 -33.99 -3.44
C ASN A 78 21.92 -33.50 -2.00
N VAL A 79 22.54 -34.26 -1.09
CA VAL A 79 22.78 -33.84 0.30
C VAL A 79 23.50 -32.49 0.36
N ASN A 80 24.48 -32.25 -0.52
CA ASN A 80 25.15 -30.94 -0.58
C ASN A 80 24.21 -29.79 -0.99
N ASN A 81 23.21 -30.05 -1.83
CA ASN A 81 22.22 -29.03 -2.22
C ASN A 81 21.21 -28.81 -1.08
N LEU A 82 20.84 -29.87 -0.37
CA LEU A 82 20.00 -29.79 0.83
C LEU A 82 20.71 -29.05 1.97
N SER A 83 21.99 -29.34 2.20
CA SER A 83 22.82 -28.64 3.19
C SER A 83 22.90 -27.15 2.88
N LYS A 84 23.20 -26.77 1.63
CA LYS A 84 23.21 -25.36 1.21
C LYS A 84 21.85 -24.69 1.40
N ALA A 85 20.76 -25.41 1.15
CA ALA A 85 19.42 -24.88 1.41
C ALA A 85 19.17 -24.66 2.91
N PHE A 86 19.65 -25.56 3.78
CA PHE A 86 19.60 -25.39 5.23
C PHE A 86 20.44 -24.20 5.70
N ASP A 87 21.66 -24.04 5.19
CA ASP A 87 22.52 -22.88 5.49
C ASP A 87 21.84 -21.56 5.07
N GLN A 88 21.12 -21.58 3.95
CA GLN A 88 20.38 -20.42 3.45
C GLN A 88 19.12 -20.14 4.27
N MET A 89 18.47 -21.16 4.81
CA MET A 89 17.37 -21.01 5.77
C MET A 89 17.86 -20.46 7.11
N GLU A 90 19.05 -20.84 7.57
CA GLU A 90 19.70 -20.26 8.76
C GLU A 90 19.95 -18.77 8.57
N SER A 91 20.48 -18.35 7.43
CA SER A 91 20.64 -16.93 7.09
C SER A 91 19.31 -16.16 7.04
N THR A 92 18.22 -16.81 6.61
CA THR A 92 16.87 -16.21 6.59
C THR A 92 16.33 -16.05 7.99
N ARG A 93 16.57 -17.03 8.86
CA ARG A 93 16.17 -16.99 10.28
C ARG A 93 16.96 -15.92 11.04
N ASP A 94 18.24 -15.77 10.77
CA ASP A 94 19.07 -14.72 11.37
C ASP A 94 18.63 -13.34 10.91
N PHE A 95 18.40 -13.16 9.60
CA PHE A 95 17.81 -11.94 9.05
C PHE A 95 16.44 -11.59 9.68
N LEU A 96 15.55 -12.57 9.83
CA LEU A 96 14.25 -12.37 10.49
C LEU A 96 14.41 -12.02 11.97
N ARG A 97 15.40 -12.58 12.66
CA ARG A 97 15.70 -12.29 14.06
C ARG A 97 16.22 -10.86 14.24
N ASP A 98 17.05 -10.40 13.30
CA ASP A 98 17.64 -9.06 13.32
C ASP A 98 16.66 -7.97 12.89
N ILE A 99 15.73 -8.28 11.99
CA ILE A 99 14.71 -7.34 11.50
C ILE A 99 13.45 -7.32 12.36
N SER A 100 13.16 -8.39 13.09
CA SER A 100 11.98 -8.47 13.97
C SER A 100 11.84 -7.28 14.94
N PRO A 101 12.90 -6.79 15.62
CA PRO A 101 12.83 -5.59 16.46
C PRO A 101 12.48 -4.32 15.67
N LEU A 102 13.15 -4.09 14.53
CA LEU A 102 12.95 -2.92 13.68
C LEU A 102 11.54 -2.87 13.07
N VAL A 103 11.02 -4.03 12.65
CA VAL A 103 9.69 -4.18 12.09
C VAL A 103 8.62 -3.94 13.15
N ARG A 104 8.82 -4.40 14.40
CA ARG A 104 7.87 -4.14 15.49
C ARG A 104 7.69 -2.65 15.75
N GLU A 105 8.78 -1.91 15.89
CA GLU A 105 8.72 -0.46 16.12
C GLU A 105 8.08 0.28 14.94
N SER A 106 8.49 -0.06 13.71
CA SER A 106 7.94 0.53 12.49
C SER A 106 6.44 0.24 12.34
N ILE A 107 5.98 -0.98 12.63
CA ILE A 107 4.56 -1.34 12.61
C ILE A 107 3.78 -0.55 13.66
N LEU A 108 4.32 -0.40 14.87
CA LEU A 108 3.64 0.36 15.93
C LEU A 108 3.49 1.84 15.55
N ASP A 109 4.52 2.44 14.93
CA ASP A 109 4.44 3.83 14.48
C ASP A 109 3.53 4.01 13.27
N LEU A 110 3.49 3.03 12.36
CA LEU A 110 2.49 2.98 11.30
C LEU A 110 1.07 2.90 11.89
N MET A 111 0.85 2.05 12.88
CA MET A 111 -0.45 1.93 13.55
C MET A 111 -0.87 3.24 14.22
N LYS A 112 0.04 3.92 14.92
CA LYS A 112 -0.24 5.25 15.52
C LYS A 112 -0.60 6.29 14.45
N LYS A 113 0.12 6.31 13.32
CA LYS A 113 -0.18 7.23 12.21
C LYS A 113 -1.52 6.92 11.56
N LEU A 114 -1.83 5.64 11.37
CA LEU A 114 -3.13 5.21 10.83
C LEU A 114 -4.27 5.56 11.79
N ASP A 115 -4.08 5.36 13.09
CA ASP A 115 -5.05 5.78 14.12
C ASP A 115 -5.23 7.30 14.13
N GLU A 116 -4.15 8.08 14.03
CA GLU A 116 -4.23 9.53 13.91
C GLU A 116 -5.00 9.96 12.65
N PHE A 117 -4.79 9.27 11.53
CA PHE A 117 -5.51 9.53 10.28
C PHE A 117 -7.00 9.18 10.41
N ASP A 118 -7.32 8.08 11.08
CA ASP A 118 -8.71 7.69 11.35
C ASP A 118 -9.40 8.69 12.27
N ARG A 119 -8.77 9.07 13.38
CA ARG A 119 -9.29 10.09 14.32
C ARG A 119 -9.49 11.45 13.67
N LYS A 120 -8.64 11.83 12.72
CA LYS A 120 -8.80 13.07 11.94
C LYS A 120 -9.84 12.93 10.82
N GLY A 121 -10.40 11.75 10.61
CA GLY A 121 -11.45 11.48 9.63
C GLY A 121 -10.95 11.33 8.19
N TYR A 122 -9.65 11.09 7.96
CA TYR A 122 -9.09 10.94 6.61
C TYR A 122 -9.72 9.76 5.87
N PHE A 123 -9.95 8.63 6.54
CA PHE A 123 -10.59 7.47 5.90
C PHE A 123 -12.05 7.75 5.56
N GLN A 124 -12.78 8.46 6.42
CA GLN A 124 -14.15 8.87 6.13
C GLN A 124 -14.19 9.85 4.95
N PHE A 125 -13.32 10.85 4.93
CA PHE A 125 -13.20 11.79 3.82
C PHE A 125 -12.86 11.07 2.51
N ALA A 126 -11.87 10.17 2.53
CA ALA A 126 -11.48 9.38 1.35
C ALA A 126 -12.64 8.51 0.84
N LYS A 127 -13.42 7.91 1.76
CA LYS A 127 -14.61 7.12 1.40
C LYS A 127 -15.69 7.98 0.74
N GLU A 128 -15.97 9.16 1.27
CA GLU A 128 -16.95 10.07 0.67
C GLU A 128 -16.45 10.63 -0.67
N LEU A 129 -15.15 10.91 -0.79
CA LEU A 129 -14.52 11.30 -2.05
C LEU A 129 -14.60 10.19 -3.09
N GLN A 130 -14.39 8.94 -2.69
CA GLN A 130 -14.57 7.78 -3.57
C GLN A 130 -16.02 7.70 -4.06
N LYS A 131 -17.02 7.80 -3.18
CA LYS A 131 -18.43 7.80 -3.59
C LYS A 131 -18.75 8.95 -4.54
N ALA A 132 -18.23 10.14 -4.28
CA ALA A 132 -18.40 11.28 -5.17
C ALA A 132 -17.78 11.01 -6.55
N THR A 133 -16.58 10.41 -6.57
CA THR A 133 -15.89 10.01 -7.80
C THR A 133 -16.68 8.92 -8.55
N ASP A 134 -17.19 7.91 -7.85
CA ASP A 134 -18.01 6.85 -8.44
C ASP A 134 -19.31 7.42 -9.03
N ASN A 135 -19.97 8.35 -8.33
CA ASN A 135 -21.15 9.05 -8.85
C ASN A 135 -20.83 9.85 -10.11
N VAL A 136 -19.67 10.51 -10.15
CA VAL A 136 -19.21 11.24 -11.34
C VAL A 136 -18.93 10.25 -12.47
N VAL A 137 -18.15 9.19 -12.26
CA VAL A 137 -17.80 8.21 -13.30
C VAL A 137 -19.04 7.43 -13.81
N THR A 138 -20.05 7.22 -12.97
CA THR A 138 -21.31 6.57 -13.37
C THR A 138 -22.30 7.52 -14.06
N SER A 139 -22.27 8.80 -13.72
CA SER A 139 -23.18 9.81 -14.31
C SER A 139 -22.62 10.47 -15.56
N PHE A 140 -21.31 10.44 -15.75
CA PHE A 140 -20.62 11.05 -16.89
C PHE A 140 -19.97 9.97 -17.75
N THR A 141 -20.21 10.03 -19.05
CA THR A 141 -19.54 9.17 -20.01
C THR A 141 -18.07 9.59 -20.17
N PRO A 142 -17.19 8.72 -20.73
CA PRO A 142 -15.81 9.11 -21.04
C PRO A 142 -15.71 10.36 -21.92
N ASP A 143 -16.66 10.55 -22.84
CA ASP A 143 -16.72 11.75 -23.68
C ASP A 143 -17.09 13.00 -22.88
N ASP A 144 -17.96 12.89 -21.88
CA ASP A 144 -18.29 14.01 -20.98
C ASP A 144 -17.07 14.44 -20.15
N VAL A 145 -16.29 13.47 -19.64
CA VAL A 145 -15.04 13.74 -18.90
C VAL A 145 -14.02 14.41 -19.80
N LYS A 146 -13.94 14.00 -21.07
CA LYS A 146 -13.06 14.63 -22.06
C LYS A 146 -13.48 16.07 -22.34
N HIS A 147 -14.76 16.33 -22.58
CA HIS A 147 -15.28 17.68 -22.77
C HIS A 147 -15.08 18.56 -21.53
N LEU A 148 -15.20 18.00 -20.33
CA LEU A 148 -14.91 18.71 -19.08
C LEU A 148 -13.41 19.07 -18.97
N GLY A 149 -12.52 18.15 -19.33
CA GLY A 149 -11.08 18.40 -19.41
C GLY A 149 -10.72 19.47 -20.44
N ASP A 150 -11.31 19.41 -21.62
CA ASP A 150 -11.06 20.38 -22.72
C ASP A 150 -11.53 21.80 -22.35
N ASN A 151 -12.59 21.92 -21.54
CA ASN A 151 -13.18 23.20 -21.14
C ASN A 151 -12.83 23.62 -19.69
N ILE A 152 -11.93 22.89 -19.00
CA ILE A 152 -11.67 23.12 -17.57
C ILE A 152 -11.18 24.54 -17.29
N VAL A 153 -10.38 25.12 -18.18
CA VAL A 153 -9.87 26.50 -18.04
C VAL A 153 -11.02 27.50 -18.08
N THR A 154 -11.93 27.38 -19.04
CA THR A 154 -13.10 28.25 -19.17
C THR A 154 -14.06 28.12 -18.00
N ILE A 155 -14.25 26.90 -17.48
CA ILE A 155 -15.06 26.66 -16.28
C ILE A 155 -14.42 27.35 -15.07
N LEU A 156 -13.12 27.17 -14.85
CA LEU A 156 -12.40 27.80 -13.74
C LEU A 156 -12.39 29.32 -13.85
N GLU A 157 -12.26 29.88 -15.06
CA GLU A 157 -12.34 31.32 -15.29
C GLU A 157 -13.75 31.86 -15.03
N THR A 158 -14.79 31.11 -15.40
CA THR A 158 -16.18 31.45 -15.08
C THR A 158 -16.42 31.45 -13.57
N ILE A 159 -15.97 30.42 -12.85
CA ILE A 159 -16.05 30.36 -11.39
C ILE A 159 -15.28 31.52 -10.77
N LYS A 160 -14.08 31.82 -11.26
CA LYS A 160 -13.31 32.98 -10.83
C LYS A 160 -14.08 34.28 -11.04
N ASN A 161 -14.72 34.47 -12.19
CA ASN A 161 -15.52 35.66 -12.48
C ASN A 161 -16.77 35.77 -11.59
N LEU A 162 -17.45 34.66 -11.31
CA LEU A 162 -18.61 34.62 -10.42
C LEU A 162 -18.26 34.86 -8.95
N THR A 163 -17.06 34.45 -8.53
CA THR A 163 -16.54 34.66 -7.18
C THR A 163 -15.91 36.04 -6.98
N GLN A 164 -15.92 36.91 -7.99
CA GLN A 164 -15.48 38.30 -7.82
C GLN A 164 -16.42 39.04 -6.85
N PRO A 165 -15.89 39.96 -6.01
CA PRO A 165 -16.68 40.66 -4.99
C PRO A 165 -17.96 41.30 -5.55
N ASP A 166 -17.87 42.00 -6.68
CA ASP A 166 -19.01 42.70 -7.30
C ASP A 166 -20.14 41.74 -7.70
N MET A 167 -19.80 40.56 -8.24
CA MET A 167 -20.77 39.54 -8.63
C MET A 167 -21.41 38.87 -7.42
N LEU A 168 -20.62 38.55 -6.39
CA LEU A 168 -21.15 38.01 -5.14
C LEU A 168 -22.10 39.00 -4.46
N HIS A 169 -21.77 40.30 -4.46
CA HIS A 169 -22.65 41.34 -3.95
C HIS A 169 -23.96 41.43 -4.74
N ALA A 170 -23.90 41.39 -6.07
CA ALA A 170 -25.09 41.39 -6.92
C ALA A 170 -26.01 40.19 -6.65
N ILE A 171 -25.44 38.98 -6.52
CA ILE A 171 -26.19 37.76 -6.19
C ILE A 171 -26.85 37.87 -4.81
N ASN A 172 -26.10 38.31 -3.79
CA ASN A 172 -26.64 38.48 -2.44
C ASN A 172 -27.77 39.52 -2.39
N ASN A 173 -27.63 40.61 -3.14
CA ASN A 173 -28.69 41.63 -3.26
C ASN A 173 -29.93 41.04 -3.93
N ALA A 174 -29.78 40.28 -5.02
CA ALA A 174 -30.89 39.63 -5.70
C ALA A 174 -31.62 38.62 -4.79
N VAL A 175 -30.88 37.80 -4.04
CA VAL A 175 -31.45 36.86 -3.06
C VAL A 175 -32.22 37.60 -1.96
N THR A 176 -31.69 38.72 -1.48
CA THR A 176 -32.36 39.56 -0.46
C THR A 176 -33.65 40.15 -1.00
N VAL A 177 -33.64 40.68 -2.23
CA VAL A 177 -34.84 41.18 -2.91
C VAL A 177 -35.87 40.07 -3.07
N TYR A 178 -35.48 38.88 -3.54
CA TYR A 178 -36.40 37.74 -3.70
C TYR A 178 -37.07 37.32 -2.39
N LYS A 179 -36.34 37.31 -1.27
CA LYS A 179 -36.90 36.99 0.05
C LYS A 179 -37.90 38.04 0.57
N ASN A 180 -37.73 39.29 0.14
CA ASN A 180 -38.50 40.43 0.63
C ASN A 180 -39.68 40.80 -0.28
N ILE A 181 -39.78 40.23 -1.48
CA ILE A 181 -40.96 40.34 -2.32
C ILE A 181 -41.97 39.34 -1.79
N ASP A 182 -43.07 39.81 -1.20
CA ASP A 182 -44.24 38.97 -0.99
C ASP A 182 -44.88 38.71 -2.37
N ILE A 183 -44.63 37.52 -2.93
CA ILE A 183 -45.00 37.15 -4.31
C ILE A 183 -46.54 37.04 -4.47
N LYS A 184 -47.29 37.17 -3.37
CA LYS A 184 -48.74 37.28 -3.42
C LYS A 184 -49.14 38.68 -3.88
N VAL A 185 -49.31 38.82 -5.19
CA VAL A 185 -50.04 39.95 -5.78
C VAL A 185 -51.51 39.79 -5.39
N ASP A 186 -51.89 40.34 -4.24
CA ASP A 186 -53.28 40.39 -3.84
C ASP A 186 -53.99 41.52 -4.62
N GLU A 187 -55.06 41.12 -5.29
CA GLU A 187 -56.05 41.93 -6.00
C GLU A 187 -55.69 42.60 -7.34
N LYS A 188 -56.75 42.79 -8.13
CA LYS A 188 -56.77 43.19 -9.55
C LYS A 188 -56.01 44.51 -9.76
N VAL A 189 -54.76 44.41 -10.20
CA VAL A 189 -53.98 45.58 -10.59
C VAL A 189 -54.61 46.22 -11.84
N SER A 190 -55.05 47.48 -11.71
CA SER A 190 -55.61 48.26 -12.83
C SER A 190 -54.51 48.73 -13.79
N LEU A 191 -54.79 48.72 -15.10
CA LEU A 191 -53.88 49.23 -16.14
C LEU A 191 -53.42 50.67 -15.87
N PHE A 192 -54.31 51.50 -15.31
CA PHE A 192 -53.96 52.88 -14.95
C PHE A 192 -52.99 52.95 -13.78
N SER A 193 -53.17 52.08 -12.77
CA SER A 193 -52.26 51.99 -11.62
C SER A 193 -50.85 51.58 -12.05
N LEU A 194 -50.73 50.62 -12.97
CA LEU A 194 -49.45 50.22 -13.56
C LEU A 194 -48.76 51.36 -14.31
N LEU A 195 -49.51 52.12 -15.13
CA LEU A 195 -48.94 53.26 -15.85
C LEU A 195 -48.45 54.36 -14.90
N LYS A 196 -49.18 54.60 -13.79
CA LYS A 196 -48.75 55.52 -12.74
C LYS A 196 -47.49 55.01 -12.02
N GLU A 197 -47.42 53.72 -11.76
CA GLU A 197 -46.28 53.08 -11.08
C GLU A 197 -45.01 53.07 -11.94
N LEU A 198 -45.14 52.88 -13.26
CA LEU A 198 -44.02 53.05 -14.21
C LEU A 198 -43.46 54.49 -14.23
N ASN A 199 -44.28 55.48 -13.85
CA ASN A 199 -43.86 56.87 -13.77
C ASN A 199 -43.16 57.21 -12.43
N SER A 200 -43.12 56.26 -11.48
CA SER A 200 -42.43 56.44 -10.19
C SER A 200 -40.92 56.70 -10.37
N PRO A 201 -40.29 57.44 -9.44
CA PRO A 201 -38.84 57.66 -9.46
C PRO A 201 -38.04 56.36 -9.48
N GLU A 202 -38.51 55.34 -8.75
CA GLU A 202 -37.86 54.03 -8.62
C GLU A 202 -37.93 53.25 -9.95
N ALA A 203 -39.12 53.16 -10.57
CA ALA A 203 -39.30 52.48 -11.85
C ALA A 203 -38.49 53.17 -12.96
N LYS A 204 -38.48 54.51 -13.01
CA LYS A 204 -37.67 55.26 -13.98
C LYS A 204 -36.17 55.02 -13.81
N ARG A 205 -35.69 54.98 -12.57
CA ARG A 205 -34.28 54.66 -12.28
C ARG A 205 -33.93 53.23 -12.72
N GLY A 206 -34.80 52.26 -12.43
CA GLY A 206 -34.65 50.89 -12.89
C GLY A 206 -34.60 50.77 -14.42
N LEU A 207 -35.55 51.42 -15.11
CA LEU A 207 -35.58 51.48 -16.57
C LEU A 207 -34.33 52.15 -17.16
N ALA A 208 -33.83 53.23 -16.55
CA ALA A 208 -32.60 53.90 -16.99
C ALA A 208 -31.36 53.01 -16.81
N VAL A 209 -31.27 52.25 -15.72
CA VAL A 209 -30.19 51.26 -15.51
C VAL A 209 -30.30 50.13 -16.53
N GLY A 210 -31.49 49.58 -16.75
CA GLY A 210 -31.71 48.54 -17.77
C GLY A 210 -31.32 49.00 -19.17
N LEU A 211 -31.70 50.23 -19.54
CA LEU A 211 -31.30 50.82 -20.83
C LEU A 211 -29.78 51.02 -20.94
N LYS A 212 -29.09 51.43 -19.87
CA LYS A 212 -27.62 51.51 -19.86
C LYS A 212 -26.97 50.14 -20.03
N PHE A 213 -27.51 49.13 -19.35
CA PHE A 213 -27.03 47.75 -19.48
C PHE A 213 -27.18 47.24 -20.91
N LEU A 214 -28.36 47.42 -21.52
CA LEU A 214 -28.62 47.03 -22.91
C LEU A 214 -27.71 47.75 -23.90
N LYS A 215 -27.44 49.05 -23.69
CA LYS A 215 -26.49 49.81 -24.52
C LYS A 215 -25.07 49.26 -24.42
N ASN A 216 -24.65 48.85 -23.22
CA ASN A 216 -23.33 48.26 -23.02
C ASN A 216 -23.22 46.86 -23.64
N LEU A 217 -24.27 46.04 -23.54
CA LEU A 217 -24.31 44.73 -24.21
C LEU A 217 -24.20 44.87 -25.73
N ALA A 218 -24.97 45.78 -26.34
CA ALA A 218 -24.92 46.05 -27.77
C ALA A 218 -23.58 46.66 -28.24
N SER A 219 -22.72 47.11 -27.31
CA SER A 219 -21.37 47.60 -27.62
C SER A 219 -20.26 46.57 -27.40
N LEU A 220 -20.62 45.38 -26.87
CA LEU A 220 -19.71 44.25 -26.69
C LEU A 220 -19.75 43.27 -27.89
N GLU A 221 -20.72 43.42 -28.79
CA GLU A 221 -20.72 42.86 -30.16
C GLU A 221 -19.91 43.75 -31.11
#